data_AF-A0A537KLX0-F1
#
_entry.id   AF-A0A537KLX0-F1
#
_cell.length_a   1.000
_cell.length_b   1.000
_cell.length_c   1.000
_cell.angle_alpha   90.00
_cell.angle_beta   90.00
_cell.angle_gamma   90.00
#
_symmetry.space_group_name_H-M   'P 1'
#
loop_
_entity.id
_entity.type
_entity.pdbx_description
1 polymer ?
#
loop_
_entity_poly.entity_id
_entity_poly.type
_entity_poly.pdbx_seq_one_letter_code
_entity_poly.pdbx_strand_id
1 'polypeptide(L)'
;MIAITGLAQKNNNDNTLLWKISGNGLKKPSYLFGTIHMLCADDAVLSDSLKNVIKNVQEVYFEVDLDNMFEMLGVMSKMKMKGDTTLHDLLSE
;
A
#
# COMPACT_ATOMS: atom_id res chain seq x y z
N MET A 1 17.52 -25.97 -33.14
CA MET A 1 16.90 -25.83 -31.80
C MET A 1 17.44 -24.57 -31.18
N ILE A 2 16.60 -23.53 -31.03
CA ILE A 2 16.99 -22.30 -30.32
C ILE A 2 16.56 -22.52 -28.87
N ALA A 3 17.54 -22.69 -27.97
CA ALA A 3 17.28 -22.84 -26.54
C ALA A 3 16.91 -21.46 -25.97
N ILE A 4 15.66 -21.31 -25.53
CA ILE A 4 15.22 -20.14 -24.78
C ILE A 4 15.68 -20.36 -23.34
N THR A 5 16.76 -19.70 -22.94
CA THR A 5 17.24 -19.73 -21.56
C THR A 5 16.36 -18.81 -20.72
N GLY A 6 15.49 -19.39 -19.89
CA GLY A 6 14.71 -18.63 -18.91
C GLY A 6 15.60 -18.15 -17.76
N LEU A 7 15.74 -16.84 -17.60
CA LEU A 7 16.33 -16.26 -16.40
C LEU A 7 15.27 -16.26 -15.29
N ALA A 8 15.31 -17.26 -14.41
CA ALA A 8 14.54 -17.22 -13.17
C ALA A 8 15.11 -16.10 -12.28
N GLN A 9 14.25 -15.20 -11.80
CA GLN A 9 14.67 -14.13 -10.88
C GLN A 9 15.13 -14.74 -9.56
N LYS A 10 16.37 -14.44 -9.16
CA LYS A 10 16.94 -14.79 -7.86
C LYS A 10 16.21 -13.96 -6.78
N ASN A 11 15.36 -14.61 -5.99
CA ASN A 11 14.73 -13.99 -4.81
C ASN A 11 15.78 -13.79 -3.71
N ASN A 12 16.48 -12.65 -3.74
CA ASN A 12 16.99 -12.05 -2.51
C ASN A 12 15.78 -11.50 -1.74
N ASN A 13 15.73 -11.74 -0.44
CA ASN A 13 14.56 -11.51 0.40
C ASN A 13 14.39 -10.01 0.73
N ASP A 14 14.18 -9.19 -0.31
CA ASP A 14 14.01 -7.75 -0.22
C ASP A 14 12.53 -7.44 -0.01
N ASN A 15 12.03 -7.72 1.21
CA ASN A 15 10.66 -7.38 1.58
C ASN A 15 10.45 -5.87 1.43
N THR A 16 9.60 -5.46 0.48
CA THR A 16 9.24 -4.06 0.24
C THR A 16 7.75 -3.93 0.01
N LEU A 17 7.18 -2.83 0.50
CA LEU A 17 5.81 -2.43 0.18
C LEU A 17 5.74 -1.51 -1.04
N LEU A 18 6.87 -0.95 -1.51
CA LEU A 18 6.91 -0.03 -2.64
C LEU A 18 7.43 -0.72 -3.90
N TRP A 19 6.56 -0.85 -4.89
CA TRP A 19 6.83 -1.51 -6.16
C TRP A 19 6.77 -0.52 -7.31
N LYS A 20 7.73 -0.60 -8.24
CA LYS A 20 7.74 0.18 -9.48
C LYS A 20 7.20 -0.67 -10.62
N ILE A 21 6.21 -0.14 -11.33
CA ILE A 21 5.59 -0.74 -12.51
C ILE A 21 6.07 0.04 -13.74
N SER A 22 6.70 -0.64 -14.70
CA SER A 22 7.20 -0.04 -15.94
C SER A 22 7.16 -1.03 -17.10
N GLY A 23 7.23 -0.54 -18.33
CA GLY A 23 7.14 -1.37 -19.55
C GLY A 23 5.74 -1.35 -20.17
N ASN A 24 5.45 -2.32 -21.05
CA ASN A 24 4.16 -2.46 -21.75
C ASN A 24 3.60 -1.16 -22.37
N GLY A 25 4.47 -0.33 -22.94
CA GLY A 25 4.08 0.94 -23.56
C GLY A 25 3.84 2.11 -22.60
N LEU A 26 4.07 1.96 -21.30
CA LEU A 26 4.01 3.05 -20.33
C LEU A 26 5.09 4.11 -20.61
N LYS A 27 4.66 5.37 -20.81
CA LYS A 27 5.57 6.51 -21.04
C LYS A 27 6.31 6.96 -19.78
N LYS A 28 5.74 6.68 -18.61
CA LYS A 28 6.31 6.96 -17.29
C LYS A 28 5.98 5.78 -16.37
N PRO A 29 6.82 5.47 -15.37
CA PRO A 29 6.52 4.40 -14.43
C PRO A 29 5.32 4.78 -13.54
N SER A 30 4.57 3.76 -13.13
CA SER A 30 3.60 3.83 -12.03
C SER A 30 4.20 3.15 -10.80
N TYR A 31 3.64 3.45 -9.63
CA TYR A 31 4.11 2.88 -8.37
C TYR A 31 2.92 2.32 -7.60
N LEU A 32 3.08 1.12 -7.06
CA LEU A 32 2.12 0.51 -6.16
C LEU A 32 2.76 0.43 -4.79
N PHE A 33 2.15 1.09 -3.82
CA PHE A 33 2.46 0.88 -2.41
C PHE A 33 1.46 -0.12 -1.83
N GLY A 34 1.89 -0.92 -0.85
CA GLY A 34 1.00 -1.80 -0.09
C GLY A 34 -0.12 -1.03 0.64
N THR A 35 -0.94 -1.75 1.39
CA THR A 35 -2.03 -1.13 2.15
C THR A 35 -1.50 -0.45 3.41
N ILE A 36 -2.13 0.67 3.77
CA ILE A 36 -1.96 1.32 5.06
C ILE A 36 -3.27 1.10 5.81
N HIS A 37 -3.21 0.34 6.91
CA HIS A 37 -4.35 0.13 7.80
C HIS A 37 -4.34 1.17 8.93
N MET A 38 -5.15 0.93 9.97
CA MET A 38 -5.08 1.73 11.18
C MET A 38 -3.69 1.57 11.82
N LEU A 39 -2.94 2.66 11.84
CA LEU A 39 -1.64 2.79 12.48
C LEU A 39 -1.77 3.74 13.67
N CYS A 40 -0.99 3.50 14.73
CA CYS A 40 -0.77 4.50 15.75
C CYS A 40 -0.09 5.73 15.13
N ALA A 41 -0.34 6.92 15.67
CA ALA A 41 0.19 8.17 15.12
C ALA A 41 1.73 8.14 15.00
N ASP A 42 2.41 7.54 15.99
CA ASP A 42 3.87 7.44 16.03
C ASP A 42 4.43 6.47 14.98
N ASP A 43 3.61 5.53 14.48
CA ASP A 43 3.97 4.54 13.46
C ASP A 43 3.59 4.99 12.03
N ALA A 44 2.84 6.09 11.91
CA ALA A 44 2.37 6.64 10.63
C ALA A 44 3.47 7.41 9.87
N VAL A 45 4.65 6.79 9.72
CA VAL A 45 5.83 7.39 9.09
C VAL A 45 6.02 6.88 7.67
N LEU A 46 6.08 7.81 6.70
CA LEU A 46 6.42 7.46 5.32
C LEU A 46 7.94 7.42 5.12
N SER A 47 8.42 6.39 4.42
CA SER A 47 9.84 6.30 4.04
C SER A 47 10.24 7.39 3.04
N ASP A 48 11.52 7.76 3.01
CA ASP A 48 12.01 8.79 2.10
C ASP A 48 11.84 8.40 0.63
N SER A 49 11.95 7.11 0.31
CA SER A 49 11.65 6.57 -1.02
C SER A 49 10.19 6.80 -1.42
N LEU A 50 9.23 6.53 -0.52
CA LEU A 50 7.81 6.76 -0.80
C LEU A 50 7.50 8.26 -0.93
N LYS A 51 8.04 9.11 -0.04
CA LYS A 51 7.92 10.57 -0.15
C LYS A 51 8.45 11.08 -1.49
N ASN A 52 9.59 10.57 -1.94
CA ASN A 52 10.16 10.96 -3.23
C ASN A 52 9.26 10.53 -4.40
N VAL A 53 8.68 9.33 -4.37
CA VAL A 53 7.72 8.90 -5.39
C VAL A 53 6.50 9.82 -5.41
N ILE A 54 5.87 10.08 -4.26
CA ILE A 54 4.68 10.95 -4.16
C ILE A 54 4.96 12.35 -4.75
N LYS A 55 6.14 12.92 -4.51
CA LYS A 55 6.52 14.24 -5.06
C LYS A 55 6.68 14.29 -6.58
N ASN A 56 6.94 13.15 -7.22
CA ASN A 56 7.30 13.09 -8.65
C ASN A 56 6.20 12.45 -9.52
N VAL A 57 5.21 11.79 -8.92
CA VAL A 57 4.04 11.29 -9.66
C VAL A 57 3.07 12.43 -9.96
N GLN A 58 2.28 12.25 -11.01
CA GLN A 58 1.32 13.27 -11.44
C GLN A 58 0.02 13.22 -10.63
N GLU A 59 -0.34 12.05 -10.12
CA GLU A 59 -1.60 11.79 -9.43
C GLU A 59 -1.37 10.69 -8.38
N VAL A 60 -2.14 10.73 -7.30
CA VAL A 60 -2.11 9.72 -6.23
C VAL A 60 -3.51 9.16 -6.03
N TYR A 61 -3.63 7.84 -6.10
CA TYR A 61 -4.89 7.13 -5.84
C TYR A 61 -4.78 6.36 -4.53
N PHE A 62 -5.82 6.43 -3.71
CA PHE A 62 -5.94 5.69 -2.45
C PHE A 62 -6.90 4.51 -2.59
N GLU A 63 -6.87 3.60 -1.63
CA GLU A 63 -7.78 2.45 -1.55
C GLU A 63 -9.24 2.89 -1.35
N VAL A 64 -9.43 4.03 -0.66
CA VAL A 64 -10.75 4.62 -0.37
C VAL A 64 -10.87 5.97 -1.04
N ASP A 65 -12.07 6.28 -1.53
CA ASP A 65 -12.40 7.61 -2.01
C ASP A 65 -12.68 8.52 -0.80
N LEU A 66 -11.69 9.35 -0.46
CA LEU A 66 -11.78 10.29 0.67
C LEU A 66 -12.67 11.50 0.37
N ASP A 67 -13.00 11.74 -0.90
CA ASP A 67 -13.86 12.84 -1.31
C ASP A 67 -15.35 12.44 -1.28
N ASN A 68 -15.64 11.13 -1.18
CA ASN A 68 -16.99 10.60 -1.04
C ASN A 68 -17.42 10.52 0.44
N MET A 69 -18.15 11.53 0.90
CA MET A 69 -18.69 11.58 2.27
C MET A 69 -19.55 10.38 2.65
N PHE A 70 -20.29 9.76 1.72
CA PHE A 70 -21.12 8.60 2.02
C PHE A 70 -20.28 7.35 2.30
N GLU A 71 -19.20 7.14 1.54
CA GLU A 71 -18.26 6.05 1.80
C GLU A 71 -17.54 6.25 3.13
N MET A 72 -17.11 7.47 3.41
CA MET A 72 -16.46 7.81 4.68
C MET A 72 -17.39 7.56 5.90
N LEU A 73 -18.67 7.93 5.82
CA LEU A 73 -19.66 7.62 6.86
C LEU A 73 -19.87 6.10 7.00
N GLY A 74 -19.89 5.37 5.89
CA GLY A 74 -19.95 3.91 5.87
C GLY A 74 -18.78 3.29 6.64
N VAL A 75 -17.56 3.71 6.35
CA VAL A 75 -16.34 3.26 7.04
C VAL A 75 -16.39 3.57 8.54
N MET A 76 -16.74 4.82 8.92
CA MET A 76 -16.85 5.20 10.34
C MET A 76 -17.88 4.35 11.11
N SER A 77 -19.00 3.98 10.47
CA SER A 77 -20.02 3.12 11.08
C SER A 77 -19.52 1.69 11.38
N LYS A 78 -18.45 1.26 10.70
CA LYS A 78 -17.85 -0.08 10.82
C LYS A 78 -16.52 -0.09 11.55
N MET A 79 -16.01 1.08 11.95
CA MET A 79 -14.69 1.20 12.58
C MET A 79 -14.65 0.65 14.02
N LYS A 80 -15.80 0.58 14.71
CA LYS A 80 -15.88 -0.01 16.06
C LYS A 80 -15.96 -1.54 15.99
N MET A 81 -15.18 -2.20 16.83
CA MET A 81 -15.31 -3.63 17.12
C MET A 81 -16.69 -3.95 17.70
N LYS A 82 -17.18 -5.18 17.50
CA LYS A 82 -18.48 -5.60 18.03
C LYS A 82 -18.41 -5.84 19.53
N GLY A 83 -19.49 -5.50 20.24
CA GLY A 83 -19.60 -5.73 21.68
C GLY A 83 -18.70 -4.80 22.49
N ASP A 84 -18.05 -5.37 23.50
CA ASP A 84 -17.13 -4.71 24.43
C ASP A 84 -15.66 -5.09 24.20
N THR A 85 -15.35 -5.75 23.07
CA THR A 85 -13.99 -6.20 22.73
C THR A 85 -13.23 -5.13 21.95
N THR A 86 -11.97 -4.88 22.32
CA THR A 86 -11.03 -4.01 21.60
C THR A 86 -9.94 -4.85 20.90
N LEU A 87 -9.18 -4.23 20.00
CA LEU A 87 -8.05 -4.91 19.36
C LEU A 87 -6.95 -5.27 20.38
N HIS A 88 -6.78 -4.44 21.42
CA HIS A 88 -5.82 -4.70 22.51
C HIS A 88 -6.17 -5.97 23.30
N ASP A 89 -7.47 -6.28 23.47
CA ASP A 89 -7.90 -7.50 24.16
C ASP A 89 -7.55 -8.79 23.38
N LEU A 90 -7.27 -8.68 22.07
CA LEU A 90 -7.04 -9.81 21.17
C LEU A 90 -5.57 -9.98 20.74
N LEU A 91 -4.77 -8.91 20.81
CA LEU A 91 -3.36 -8.97 20.46
C LEU A 91 -2.54 -9.33 21.69
N SER A 92 -1.79 -10.44 21.59
CA SER A 92 -0.69 -10.71 22.52
C SER A 92 0.49 -9.83 22.10
N GLU A 93 1.07 -9.08 23.04
CA GLU A 93 2.32 -8.34 22.80
C GLU A 93 3.45 -9.24 22.28
#